data_AF-A0AAE0U4G1-F1
#
_entry.id   AF-A0AAE0U4G1-F1
#
_cell.length_a   1.000
_cell.length_b   1.000
_cell.length_c   1.000
_cell.angle_alpha   90.00
_cell.angle_beta   90.00
_cell.angle_gamma   90.00
#
_symmetry.space_group_name_H-M   'P 1'
#
loop_
_entity.id
_entity.type
_entity.pdbx_description
1 polymer ?
#
loop_
_entity_poly.entity_id
_entity_poly.type
_entity_poly.pdbx_seq_one_letter_code
_entity_poly.pdbx_strand_id
1 'polypeptide(L)'
;MALWQGDKTWQNLFIVTSCDGGDDDDDNDFLVEPARIPLATFSDPSFTETLATFLEQASTEALDRFAARSRKAGASIPEARDSVNPALISQMFLPLLEAIGSSVQVPMLRKRIRDNVNLDKAELPWRRLPYWLVLRVAVQRHLYLALGNNKGRAYYKFLIYALLSQLLTDCAGELAPKMTILLRSKLCRRLAKLEMERAEEPLWFFSYQPK
;
A
#
# COMPACT_ATOMS: atom_id res chain seq x y z
N MET A 1 -32.67 -4.29 -16.76
CA MET A 1 -31.95 -4.13 -18.03
C MET A 1 -31.36 -2.72 -18.04
N ALA A 2 -30.21 -2.55 -17.39
CA ALA A 2 -29.45 -1.30 -17.41
C ALA A 2 -28.17 -1.60 -18.18
N LEU A 3 -28.12 -1.13 -19.42
CA LEU A 3 -26.94 -1.13 -20.27
C LEU A 3 -25.92 -0.19 -19.62
N TRP A 4 -24.93 -0.76 -18.93
CA TRP A 4 -23.77 -0.02 -18.44
C TRP A 4 -22.66 -0.14 -19.49
N GLN A 5 -22.68 0.77 -20.45
CA GLN A 5 -21.62 0.93 -21.44
C GLN A 5 -20.77 2.12 -20.98
N GLY A 6 -19.64 1.83 -20.34
CA GLY A 6 -18.80 2.84 -19.70
C GLY A 6 -17.34 2.39 -19.55
N ASP A 7 -16.51 2.88 -20.47
CA ASP A 7 -15.08 3.13 -20.42
C ASP A 7 -14.04 2.08 -19.96
N LYS A 8 -13.08 1.89 -20.87
CA LYS A 8 -11.94 0.96 -20.89
C LYS A 8 -10.75 1.40 -20.00
N THR A 9 -10.97 1.89 -18.78
CA THR A 9 -9.87 2.45 -17.96
C THR A 9 -9.40 1.60 -16.77
N TRP A 10 -10.00 0.43 -16.55
CA TRP A 10 -9.62 -0.48 -15.46
C TRP A 10 -8.47 -1.41 -15.83
N GLN A 11 -7.28 -0.88 -16.10
CA GLN A 11 -6.10 -1.73 -16.34
C GLN A 11 -4.85 -1.02 -15.84
N ASN A 12 -4.47 -1.18 -14.57
CA ASN A 12 -3.11 -0.93 -14.10
C ASN A 12 -2.85 -1.73 -12.82
N LEU A 13 -2.03 -2.77 -12.96
CA LEU A 13 -1.58 -3.64 -11.87
C LEU A 13 -0.65 -2.87 -10.92
N PHE A 14 -0.64 -3.33 -9.68
CA PHE A 14 -0.17 -2.64 -8.47
C PHE A 14 1.35 -2.79 -8.28
N ILE A 15 1.98 -1.84 -7.59
CA ILE A 15 2.92 -2.07 -6.46
C ILE A 15 3.32 -0.76 -5.78
N VAL A 16 3.51 -0.85 -4.46
CA VAL A 16 4.09 0.19 -3.60
C VAL A 16 5.46 -0.30 -3.17
N THR A 17 6.48 0.51 -3.41
CA THR A 17 7.82 0.27 -2.87
C THR A 17 7.91 0.84 -1.46
N SER A 18 8.51 0.05 -0.56
CA SER A 18 8.91 0.49 0.77
C SER A 18 10.27 1.17 0.64
N CYS A 19 10.37 2.44 1.01
CA CYS A 19 11.68 3.08 1.23
C CYS A 19 12.14 2.66 2.63
N ASP A 20 13.18 1.84 2.73
CA ASP A 20 13.94 1.71 3.96
C ASP A 20 15.02 2.79 3.97
N GLY A 21 15.06 3.58 5.04
CA GLY A 21 16.08 4.60 5.23
C GLY A 21 17.14 4.06 6.16
N GLY A 22 18.17 3.45 5.59
CA GLY A 22 19.45 3.19 6.25
C GLY A 22 20.51 4.06 5.60
N ASP A 23 21.25 4.81 6.42
CA ASP A 23 22.32 5.74 6.02
C ASP A 23 23.60 5.00 5.55
N ASP A 24 23.46 4.08 4.59
CA ASP A 24 24.59 3.46 3.90
C ASP A 24 24.47 3.76 2.39
N ASP A 25 25.54 4.33 1.82
CA ASP A 25 25.67 4.78 0.43
C ASP A 25 25.62 3.60 -0.59
N ASP A 26 24.49 2.91 -0.70
CA ASP A 26 24.20 1.98 -1.79
C ASP A 26 22.83 2.33 -2.41
N ASP A 27 22.87 2.87 -3.63
CA ASP A 27 21.75 3.14 -4.54
C ASP A 27 20.97 1.85 -4.87
N ASN A 28 20.17 1.34 -3.93
CA ASN A 28 19.19 0.27 -4.17
C ASN A 28 17.76 0.78 -3.95
N ASP A 29 17.45 1.92 -4.55
CA ASP A 29 16.07 2.23 -4.89
C ASP A 29 15.61 1.17 -5.91
N PHE A 30 14.95 0.11 -5.45
CA PHE A 30 14.33 -0.89 -6.32
C PHE A 30 13.22 -0.20 -7.13
N LEU A 31 13.59 0.39 -8.27
CA LEU A 31 12.67 0.97 -9.24
C LEU A 31 11.93 -0.18 -9.92
N VAL A 32 10.82 -0.54 -9.32
CA VAL A 32 9.86 -1.45 -9.91
C VAL A 32 9.05 -0.70 -10.96
N GLU A 33 9.14 -1.15 -12.20
CA GLU A 33 8.25 -0.66 -13.26
C GLU A 33 6.88 -1.34 -13.16
N PRO A 34 5.77 -0.57 -13.27
CA PRO A 34 4.44 -1.16 -13.29
C PRO A 34 4.21 -1.95 -14.59
N ALA A 35 3.66 -3.15 -14.48
CA ALA A 35 3.22 -3.93 -15.63
C ALA A 35 1.72 -3.71 -15.92
N ARG A 36 1.37 -3.68 -17.21
CA ARG A 36 -0.01 -3.68 -17.70
C ARG A 36 -0.28 -4.93 -18.51
N ILE A 37 -1.35 -5.64 -18.15
CA ILE A 37 -1.81 -6.85 -18.83
C ILE A 37 -3.16 -6.57 -19.49
N PRO A 38 -3.36 -6.95 -20.77
CA PRO A 38 -4.66 -6.87 -21.42
C PRO A 38 -5.70 -7.71 -20.67
N LEU A 39 -6.91 -7.17 -20.51
CA LEU A 39 -8.00 -7.89 -19.84
C LEU A 39 -8.30 -9.24 -20.50
N ALA A 40 -8.18 -9.35 -21.83
CA ALA A 40 -8.39 -10.61 -22.54
C ALA A 40 -7.41 -11.71 -22.07
N THR A 41 -6.13 -11.35 -21.85
CA THR A 41 -5.11 -12.25 -21.31
C THR A 41 -5.34 -12.56 -19.84
N PHE A 42 -5.72 -11.55 -19.04
CA PHE A 42 -6.01 -11.75 -17.61
C PHE A 42 -7.24 -12.65 -17.39
N SER A 43 -8.28 -12.48 -18.20
CA SER A 43 -9.52 -13.25 -18.13
C SER A 43 -9.39 -14.68 -18.68
N ASP A 44 -8.23 -15.04 -19.24
CA ASP A 44 -7.96 -16.42 -19.62
C ASP A 44 -7.87 -17.30 -18.36
N PRO A 45 -8.70 -18.36 -18.24
CA PRO A 45 -8.66 -19.25 -17.09
C PRO A 45 -7.29 -19.88 -16.86
N SER A 46 -6.57 -20.22 -17.94
CA SER A 46 -5.26 -20.89 -17.83
C SER A 46 -4.20 -19.96 -17.24
N PHE A 47 -4.21 -18.69 -17.66
CA PHE A 47 -3.37 -17.65 -17.07
C PHE A 47 -3.70 -17.43 -15.59
N THR A 48 -5.00 -17.29 -15.24
CA THR A 48 -5.42 -17.05 -13.85
C THR A 48 -5.07 -18.21 -12.93
N GLU A 49 -5.23 -19.45 -13.39
CA GLU A 49 -4.85 -20.66 -12.65
C GLU A 49 -3.34 -20.69 -12.40
N THR A 50 -2.53 -20.48 -13.44
CA THR A 50 -1.07 -20.40 -13.31
C THR A 50 -0.64 -19.31 -12.34
N LEU A 51 -1.28 -18.14 -12.43
CA LEU A 51 -1.03 -17.01 -11.54
C LEU A 51 -1.37 -17.35 -10.08
N ALA A 52 -2.49 -18.02 -9.85
CA ALA A 52 -2.91 -18.44 -8.51
C ALA A 52 -1.95 -19.47 -7.92
N THR A 53 -1.58 -20.50 -8.68
CA THR A 53 -0.60 -21.51 -8.26
C THR A 53 0.75 -20.88 -7.94
N PHE A 54 1.21 -19.94 -8.77
CA PHE A 54 2.43 -19.20 -8.52
C PHE A 54 2.37 -18.43 -7.19
N LEU A 55 1.29 -17.69 -6.94
CA LEU A 55 1.14 -16.91 -5.71
C LEU A 55 1.01 -17.81 -4.48
N GLU A 56 0.33 -18.95 -4.61
CA GLU A 56 0.23 -19.95 -3.56
C GLU A 56 1.62 -20.50 -3.20
N GLN A 57 2.38 -20.96 -4.19
CA GLN A 57 3.76 -21.44 -4.01
C GLN A 57 4.66 -20.36 -3.43
N ALA A 58 4.62 -19.15 -3.98
CA ALA A 58 5.39 -18.00 -3.49
C ALA A 58 5.07 -17.62 -2.03
N SER A 59 3.85 -17.90 -1.57
CA SER A 59 3.43 -17.62 -0.19
C SER A 59 3.76 -18.73 0.81
N THR A 60 3.89 -19.96 0.34
CA THR A 60 4.08 -21.16 1.18
C THR A 60 5.51 -21.66 1.19
N GLU A 61 6.25 -21.49 0.10
CA GLU A 61 7.62 -21.96 -0.05
C GLU A 61 8.63 -20.93 0.46
N ALA A 62 9.48 -21.35 1.40
CA ALA A 62 10.60 -20.55 1.86
C ALA A 62 11.73 -20.62 0.84
N LEU A 63 11.85 -19.58 0.01
CA LEU A 63 12.97 -19.45 -0.91
C LEU A 63 14.18 -18.91 -0.14
N ASP A 64 15.14 -19.78 0.19
CA ASP A 64 16.37 -19.45 0.95
C ASP A 64 17.17 -18.29 0.31
N ARG A 65 17.08 -18.12 -1.02
CA ARG A 65 17.69 -16.99 -1.75
C ARG A 65 17.05 -15.62 -1.42
N PHE A 66 15.81 -15.61 -0.95
CA PHE A 66 15.05 -14.42 -0.56
C PHE A 66 14.83 -14.34 0.96
N ALA A 67 15.36 -15.29 1.74
CA ALA A 67 15.35 -15.21 3.19
C ALA A 67 16.35 -14.16 3.66
N ALA A 68 15.94 -13.28 4.57
CA ALA A 68 16.88 -12.43 5.28
C ALA A 68 17.87 -13.32 6.05
N ARG A 69 19.16 -12.96 6.04
CA ARG A 69 20.21 -13.76 6.66
C ARG A 69 20.90 -12.93 7.75
N SER A 70 20.88 -13.44 8.97
CA SER A 70 21.63 -12.88 10.09
C SER A 70 22.97 -13.59 10.22
N ARG A 71 24.01 -12.86 10.59
CA ARG A 71 25.28 -13.49 11.00
C ARG A 71 25.26 -13.72 12.51
N LYS A 72 25.11 -14.97 12.94
CA LYS A 72 25.17 -15.37 14.35
C LYS A 72 26.35 -16.31 14.57
N ALA A 73 27.22 -15.97 15.53
CA ALA A 73 28.38 -16.77 15.91
C ALA A 73 29.26 -17.23 14.71
N GLY A 74 29.44 -16.36 13.71
CA GLY A 74 30.23 -16.64 12.51
C GLY A 74 29.49 -17.37 11.39
N ALA A 75 28.31 -17.94 11.64
CA ALA A 75 27.47 -18.61 10.64
C ALA A 75 26.36 -17.69 10.11
N SER A 76 26.02 -17.84 8.83
CA SER A 76 24.86 -17.18 8.22
C SER A 76 23.64 -18.07 8.45
N ILE A 77 22.65 -17.56 9.19
CA ILE A 77 21.43 -18.28 9.56
C ILE A 77 20.23 -17.50 9.03
N PRO A 78 19.22 -18.15 8.44
CA PRO A 78 17.98 -17.48 8.05
C PRO A 78 17.36 -16.78 9.26
N GLU A 79 17.18 -15.47 9.14
CA GLU A 79 16.64 -14.62 10.18
C GLU A 79 15.12 -14.63 10.13
N ALA A 80 14.52 -15.55 10.88
CA ALA A 80 13.06 -15.66 10.98
C ALA A 80 12.37 -14.40 11.56
N ARG A 81 13.15 -13.45 12.11
CA ARG A 81 12.64 -12.20 12.71
C ARG A 81 12.47 -11.09 11.68
N ASP A 82 13.05 -11.23 10.50
CA ASP A 82 13.05 -10.17 9.51
C ASP A 82 11.84 -10.24 8.56
N SER A 83 11.53 -9.13 7.89
CA SER A 83 10.50 -9.12 6.86
C SER A 83 10.98 -9.93 5.64
N VAL A 84 10.06 -10.64 4.99
CA VAL A 84 10.36 -11.36 3.74
C VAL A 84 10.88 -10.36 2.70
N ASN A 85 11.98 -10.69 2.05
CA ASN A 85 12.61 -9.82 1.05
C ASN A 85 11.61 -9.56 -0.10
N PRO A 86 11.32 -8.28 -0.44
CA PRO A 86 10.39 -7.95 -1.53
C PRO A 86 10.89 -8.38 -2.91
N ALA A 87 12.16 -8.81 -3.04
CA ALA A 87 12.78 -9.25 -4.29
C ALA A 87 12.02 -10.35 -5.03
N LEU A 88 11.29 -11.23 -4.32
CA LEU A 88 10.43 -12.21 -4.99
C LEU A 88 9.38 -11.53 -5.88
N ILE A 89 8.82 -10.42 -5.40
CA ILE A 89 7.82 -9.66 -6.13
C ILE A 89 8.51 -8.72 -7.14
N SER A 90 9.52 -7.96 -6.71
CA SER A 90 10.14 -6.94 -7.55
C SER A 90 11.05 -7.49 -8.65
N GLN A 91 11.76 -8.58 -8.41
CA GLN A 91 12.78 -9.13 -9.33
C GLN A 91 12.32 -10.36 -10.10
N MET A 92 11.17 -10.94 -9.75
CA MET A 92 10.68 -12.16 -10.41
C MET A 92 9.25 -12.00 -10.90
N PHE A 93 8.31 -11.71 -10.00
CA PHE A 93 6.90 -11.61 -10.38
C PHE A 93 6.63 -10.47 -11.37
N LEU A 94 7.16 -9.28 -11.09
CA LEU A 94 6.91 -8.11 -11.92
C LEU A 94 7.53 -8.18 -13.31
N PRO A 95 8.82 -8.55 -13.47
CA PRO A 95 9.40 -8.76 -14.79
C PRO A 95 8.65 -9.81 -15.61
N LEU A 96 8.12 -10.86 -14.95
CA LEU A 96 7.31 -11.87 -15.63
C LEU A 96 5.99 -11.27 -16.15
N LEU A 97 5.31 -10.45 -15.34
CA LEU A 97 4.09 -9.77 -15.76
C LEU A 97 4.35 -8.73 -16.85
N GLU A 98 5.51 -8.06 -16.80
CA GLU A 98 5.96 -7.13 -17.84
C GLU A 98 6.21 -7.85 -19.16
N ALA A 99 6.87 -9.02 -19.13
CA ALA A 99 7.13 -9.84 -20.31
C ALA A 99 5.85 -10.36 -20.98
N ILE A 100 4.81 -10.65 -20.18
CA ILE A 100 3.49 -11.08 -20.69
C ILE A 100 2.67 -9.89 -21.22
N GLY A 101 2.91 -8.71 -20.67
CA GLY A 101 2.15 -7.50 -20.97
C GLY A 101 3.02 -6.41 -21.57
N SER A 102 3.05 -5.27 -20.90
CA SER A 102 3.83 -4.10 -21.27
C SER A 102 4.18 -3.27 -20.03
N SER A 103 5.33 -2.60 -20.04
CA SER A 103 5.65 -1.59 -19.03
C SER A 103 4.79 -0.34 -19.22
N VAL A 104 4.31 0.24 -18.11
CA VAL A 104 3.51 1.47 -18.12
C VAL A 104 3.98 2.43 -17.05
N GLN A 105 4.11 3.70 -17.42
CA GLN A 105 4.41 4.76 -16.47
C GLN A 105 3.13 5.18 -15.75
N VAL A 106 3.07 4.95 -14.43
CA VAL A 106 1.92 5.31 -13.60
C VAL A 106 2.39 6.23 -12.48
N PRO A 107 1.58 7.23 -12.07
CA PRO A 107 1.89 8.07 -10.92
C PRO A 107 2.26 7.23 -9.70
N MET A 108 3.52 7.37 -9.27
CA MET A 108 4.09 6.57 -8.21
C MET A 108 3.47 6.96 -6.87
N LEU A 109 2.82 6.00 -6.22
CA LEU A 109 2.28 6.20 -4.88
C LEU A 109 3.38 5.91 -3.85
N ARG A 110 4.02 6.97 -3.34
CA ARG A 110 5.01 6.82 -2.27
C ARG A 110 4.33 6.83 -0.90
N LYS A 111 4.48 5.73 -0.15
CA LYS A 111 4.08 5.65 1.25
C LYS A 111 5.28 5.37 2.14
N ARG A 112 5.59 6.35 3.00
CA ARG A 112 6.52 6.13 4.11
C ARG A 112 5.87 5.16 5.11
N ILE A 113 6.43 3.96 5.17
CA ILE A 113 6.10 2.96 6.18
C ILE A 113 7.10 3.19 7.30
N ARG A 114 6.62 3.65 8.44
CA ARG A 114 7.46 3.67 9.64
C ARG A 114 7.41 2.27 10.24
N ASP A 115 8.44 1.47 9.96
CA ASP A 115 8.67 0.24 10.68
C ASP A 115 9.37 0.58 11.99
N ASN A 116 8.65 0.40 13.10
CA ASN A 116 9.20 0.64 14.43
C ASN A 116 9.42 -0.73 15.06
N VAL A 117 10.64 -1.25 14.94
CA VAL A 117 11.01 -2.51 15.59
C VAL A 117 11.30 -2.23 17.06
N ASN A 118 10.29 -2.40 17.91
CA ASN A 118 10.45 -2.30 19.36
C ASN A 118 10.87 -3.68 19.89
N LEU A 119 12.17 -3.88 20.08
CA LEU A 119 12.76 -5.10 20.64
C LEU A 119 12.88 -4.92 22.16
N ASP A 120 11.79 -5.08 22.90
CA ASP A 120 11.86 -5.13 24.36
C ASP A 120 11.64 -6.58 24.82
N LYS A 121 12.75 -7.32 24.99
CA LYS A 121 12.85 -8.73 25.45
C LYS A 121 11.97 -9.77 24.75
N ALA A 122 11.21 -9.40 23.72
CA ALA A 122 10.32 -10.29 22.98
C ALA A 122 11.07 -11.01 21.85
N GLU A 123 10.70 -12.27 21.60
CA GLU A 123 11.27 -13.09 20.51
C GLU A 123 10.92 -12.56 19.11
N LEU A 124 9.80 -11.84 19.00
CA LEU A 124 9.31 -11.22 17.77
C LEU A 124 9.15 -9.72 17.97
N PRO A 125 9.62 -8.90 17.02
CA PRO A 125 9.43 -7.45 17.09
C PRO A 125 7.95 -7.08 16.93
N TRP A 126 7.49 -6.03 17.62
CA TRP A 126 6.15 -5.49 17.37
C TRP A 126 6.10 -4.84 15.99
N ARG A 127 5.44 -5.50 15.02
CA ARG A 127 5.23 -4.99 13.67
C ARG A 127 3.79 -4.53 13.46
N ARG A 128 3.61 -3.53 12.60
CA ARG A 128 2.27 -3.13 12.14
C ARG A 128 1.73 -4.24 11.22
N LEU A 129 0.43 -4.50 11.28
CA LEU A 129 -0.20 -5.50 10.42
C LEU A 129 0.02 -5.15 8.93
N PRO A 130 0.72 -5.99 8.13
CA PRO A 130 1.03 -5.69 6.73
C PRO A 130 -0.24 -5.56 5.89
N TYR A 131 -1.28 -6.31 6.23
CA TYR A 131 -2.60 -6.19 5.61
C TYR A 131 -3.18 -4.77 5.68
N TRP A 132 -3.00 -4.07 6.79
CA TRP A 132 -3.48 -2.69 6.94
C TRP A 132 -2.78 -1.72 5.99
N LEU A 133 -1.49 -1.96 5.70
CA LEU A 133 -0.76 -1.18 4.72
C LEU A 133 -1.31 -1.43 3.31
N VAL A 134 -1.48 -2.69 2.93
CA VAL A 134 -2.03 -3.10 1.62
C VAL A 134 -3.40 -2.45 1.40
N LEU A 135 -4.30 -2.55 2.38
CA LEU A 135 -5.63 -1.95 2.30
C LEU A 135 -5.56 -0.42 2.08
N ARG A 136 -4.74 0.28 2.87
CA ARG A 136 -4.59 1.74 2.74
C ARG A 136 -4.04 2.15 1.38
N VAL A 137 -3.06 1.40 0.87
CA VAL A 137 -2.46 1.63 -0.43
C VAL A 137 -3.47 1.39 -1.54
N ALA A 138 -4.18 0.26 -1.51
CA ALA A 138 -5.17 -0.11 -2.51
C ALA A 138 -6.30 0.92 -2.58
N VAL A 139 -6.86 1.31 -1.43
CA VAL A 139 -7.92 2.32 -1.35
C VAL A 139 -7.43 3.68 -1.84
N GLN A 140 -6.23 4.11 -1.43
CA GLN A 140 -5.69 5.38 -1.92
C GLN A 140 -5.50 5.37 -3.43
N ARG A 141 -4.91 4.29 -3.97
CA ARG A 141 -4.66 4.16 -5.40
C ARG A 141 -5.97 4.16 -6.17
N HIS A 142 -6.97 3.41 -5.70
CA HIS A 142 -8.30 3.39 -6.30
C HIS A 142 -8.92 4.79 -6.38
N LEU A 143 -8.87 5.56 -5.28
CA LEU A 143 -9.39 6.92 -5.24
C LEU A 143 -8.64 7.87 -6.19
N TYR A 144 -7.32 7.70 -6.34
CA TYR A 144 -6.51 8.51 -7.24
C TYR A 144 -6.83 8.20 -8.71
N LEU A 145 -7.06 6.92 -9.03
CA LEU A 145 -7.44 6.50 -10.37
C LEU A 145 -8.86 6.96 -10.72
N ALA A 146 -9.80 6.86 -9.77
CA ALA A 146 -11.21 7.19 -10.01
C ALA A 146 -11.48 8.70 -10.05
N LEU A 147 -10.80 9.49 -9.21
CA LEU A 147 -11.12 10.91 -9.00
C LEU A 147 -10.00 11.87 -9.41
N GLY A 148 -8.86 11.35 -9.86
CA GLY A 148 -7.65 12.12 -10.10
C GLY A 148 -6.88 12.46 -8.83
N ASN A 149 -5.71 13.07 -8.98
CA ASN A 149 -4.73 13.23 -7.89
C ASN A 149 -5.25 14.10 -6.72
N ASN A 150 -5.81 15.28 -7.03
CA ASN A 150 -6.23 16.25 -6.00
C ASN A 150 -7.47 15.76 -5.23
N LYS A 151 -8.55 15.43 -5.95
CA LYS A 151 -9.79 14.92 -5.34
C LYS A 151 -9.54 13.57 -4.67
N GLY A 152 -8.85 12.64 -5.33
CA GLY A 152 -8.52 11.33 -4.74
C GLY A 152 -7.73 11.45 -3.43
N ARG A 153 -6.82 12.43 -3.32
CA ARG A 153 -6.10 12.73 -2.08
C ARG A 153 -7.02 13.25 -0.98
N ALA A 154 -7.92 14.19 -1.28
CA ALA A 154 -8.88 14.73 -0.32
C ALA A 154 -9.84 13.63 0.18
N TYR A 155 -10.43 12.86 -0.73
CA TYR A 155 -11.32 11.75 -0.39
C TYR A 155 -10.61 10.66 0.43
N TYR A 156 -9.37 10.31 0.11
CA TYR A 156 -8.61 9.36 0.92
C TYR A 156 -8.41 9.87 2.36
N LYS A 157 -8.10 11.16 2.53
CA LYS A 157 -7.93 11.74 3.87
C LYS A 157 -9.25 11.78 4.65
N PHE A 158 -10.34 12.14 3.98
CA PHE A 158 -11.67 12.13 4.55
C PHE A 158 -12.08 10.71 4.98
N LEU A 159 -11.86 9.71 4.13
CA LEU A 159 -12.14 8.31 4.45
C LEU A 159 -11.38 7.85 5.69
N ILE A 160 -10.08 8.15 5.78
CA ILE A 160 -9.27 7.79 6.96
C ILE A 160 -9.77 8.52 8.22
N TYR A 161 -10.23 9.77 8.09
CA TYR A 161 -10.86 10.49 9.19
C TYR A 161 -12.15 9.80 9.63
N ALA A 162 -13.06 9.49 8.69
CA ALA A 162 -14.33 8.83 8.97
C ALA A 162 -14.14 7.46 9.64
N LEU A 163 -13.21 6.65 9.15
CA LEU A 163 -12.86 5.36 9.72
C LEU A 163 -12.35 5.50 11.17
N LEU A 164 -11.48 6.48 11.43
CA LEU A 164 -10.97 6.70 12.78
C LEU A 164 -12.05 7.24 13.72
N SER A 165 -13.02 8.02 13.22
CA SER A 165 -14.12 8.51 14.04
C SER A 165 -15.09 7.39 14.40
N GLN A 166 -15.40 6.50 13.45
CA GLN A 166 -16.21 5.31 13.72
C GLN A 166 -15.52 4.42 14.75
N LEU A 167 -14.22 4.12 14.56
CA LEU A 167 -13.45 3.35 15.52
C LEU A 167 -13.46 3.97 16.93
N LEU A 168 -13.39 5.30 17.04
CA LEU A 168 -13.47 5.97 18.34
C LEU A 168 -14.85 5.79 18.98
N THR A 169 -15.92 5.87 18.19
CA THR A 169 -17.30 5.66 18.65
C THR A 169 -17.51 4.22 19.11
N ASP A 170 -17.05 3.25 18.31
CA ASP A 170 -17.23 1.83 18.59
C ASP A 170 -16.45 1.40 19.84
N CYS A 171 -15.26 1.95 20.03
CA CYS A 171 -14.43 1.65 21.21
C CYS A 171 -14.72 2.58 22.41
N ALA A 172 -15.72 3.46 22.32
CA ALA A 172 -16.04 4.41 23.39
C ALA A 172 -16.58 3.67 24.62
N GLY A 173 -15.73 3.49 25.63
CA GLY A 173 -16.10 2.86 26.90
C GLY A 173 -15.37 1.54 27.18
N GLU A 174 -14.90 0.85 26.13
CA GLU A 174 -14.13 -0.39 26.26
C GLU A 174 -12.62 -0.14 26.31
N LEU A 175 -12.18 0.95 25.70
CA LEU A 175 -10.75 1.24 25.53
C LEU A 175 -10.16 1.97 26.73
N ALA A 176 -8.94 1.59 27.12
CA ALA A 176 -8.20 2.25 28.19
C ALA A 176 -8.14 3.79 27.97
N PRO A 177 -8.35 4.62 29.01
CA PRO A 177 -8.47 6.07 28.86
C PRO A 177 -7.31 6.73 28.10
N LYS A 178 -6.09 6.24 28.31
CA LYS A 178 -4.88 6.69 27.61
C LYS A 178 -4.99 6.52 26.10
N MET A 179 -5.49 5.38 25.63
CA MET A 179 -5.60 5.10 24.21
C MET A 179 -6.73 5.92 23.57
N THR A 180 -7.83 6.15 24.29
CA THR A 180 -8.93 7.03 23.86
C THR A 180 -8.46 8.47 23.65
N ILE A 181 -7.67 9.01 24.58
CA ILE A 181 -7.05 10.35 24.44
C ILE A 181 -6.12 10.40 23.22
N LEU A 182 -5.30 9.37 23.02
CA LEU A 182 -4.42 9.27 21.85
C LEU A 182 -5.22 9.24 20.54
N LEU A 183 -6.31 8.47 20.47
CA LEU A 183 -7.16 8.39 19.27
C LEU A 183 -7.85 9.72 18.98
N ARG A 184 -8.41 10.39 20.00
CA ARG A 184 -8.97 11.74 19.90
C ARG A 184 -7.94 12.74 19.37
N SER A 185 -6.73 12.74 19.92
CA SER A 185 -5.66 13.64 19.46
C SER A 185 -5.31 13.43 17.98
N LYS A 186 -5.32 12.18 17.51
CA LYS A 186 -5.08 11.85 16.09
C LYS A 186 -6.21 12.35 15.20
N LEU A 187 -7.46 12.25 15.65
CA LEU A 187 -8.62 12.77 14.94
C LEU A 187 -8.57 14.30 14.83
N CYS A 188 -8.37 15.01 15.96
CA CYS A 188 -8.29 16.47 15.97
C CYS A 188 -7.16 16.98 15.05
N ARG A 189 -5.97 16.36 15.08
CA ARG A 189 -4.86 16.72 14.19
C ARG A 189 -5.18 16.46 12.71
N ARG A 190 -5.94 15.41 12.40
CA ARG A 190 -6.35 15.10 11.01
C ARG A 190 -7.41 16.08 10.52
N LEU A 191 -8.38 16.40 11.36
CA LEU A 191 -9.41 17.39 11.06
C LEU A 191 -8.77 18.76 10.79
N ALA A 192 -7.87 19.21 11.66
CA ALA A 192 -7.13 20.46 11.44
C ALA A 192 -6.38 20.48 10.10
N LYS A 193 -5.75 19.37 9.70
CA LYS A 193 -5.08 19.26 8.39
C LYS A 193 -6.06 19.29 7.21
N LEU A 194 -7.24 18.70 7.36
CA LEU A 194 -8.28 18.75 6.33
C LEU A 194 -8.85 20.16 6.19
N GLU A 195 -9.06 20.85 7.31
CA GLU A 195 -9.53 22.23 7.36
C GLU A 195 -8.53 23.20 6.72
N MET A 196 -7.23 23.04 6.99
CA MET A 196 -6.18 23.83 6.33
C MET A 196 -6.20 23.62 4.81
N GLU A 197 -6.34 22.38 4.34
CA GLU A 197 -6.38 22.09 2.90
C GLU A 197 -7.64 22.64 2.22
N ARG A 198 -8.77 22.65 2.94
CA ARG A 198 -9.99 23.31 2.46
C ARG A 198 -9.81 24.82 2.35
N ALA A 199 -9.13 25.45 3.31
CA ALA A 199 -8.89 26.89 3.31
C ALA A 199 -7.88 27.35 2.24
N GLU A 200 -6.99 26.45 1.82
CA GLU A 200 -6.00 26.67 0.75
C GLU A 200 -6.58 26.51 -0.67
N GLU A 201 -7.82 26.00 -0.83
CA GLU A 201 -8.48 25.94 -2.13
C GLU A 201 -8.92 27.35 -2.59
N PRO A 202 -8.42 27.87 -3.72
CA PRO A 202 -8.74 29.21 -4.16
C PRO A 202 -10.21 29.32 -4.62
N LEU A 203 -10.86 30.42 -4.23
CA LEU A 203 -12.29 30.72 -4.42
C LEU A 203 -12.80 30.64 -5.87
N TRP A 204 -11.93 30.61 -6.88
CA TRP A 204 -12.34 30.42 -8.29
C TRP A 204 -12.78 28.99 -8.61
N PHE A 205 -12.47 28.00 -7.75
CA PHE A 205 -12.91 26.62 -7.98
C PHE A 205 -14.44 26.46 -7.86
N PHE A 206 -15.11 27.34 -7.11
CA PHE A 206 -16.56 27.35 -6.94
C PHE A 206 -17.30 28.23 -7.98
N SER A 207 -16.60 28.98 -8.83
CA SER A 207 -17.24 29.88 -9.81
C SER A 207 -17.56 29.23 -11.17
N TYR A 208 -17.25 27.94 -11.38
CA TYR A 208 -17.61 27.23 -12.60
C TYR A 208 -18.88 26.39 -12.40
N GLN A 209 -20.04 27.00 -12.66
CA GLN A 209 -21.27 26.26 -12.94
C GLN A 209 -21.52 26.30 -14.46
N PRO A 210 -21.48 25.16 -15.18
CA PRO A 210 -21.90 25.13 -16.57
C PRO A 210 -23.42 25.34 -16.64
N LYS A 211 -23.85 26.19 -17.59
CA LYS A 211 -25.26 26.40 -17.94
C LYS A 211 -25.85 25.18 -18.62
#